data_AF-A0A1F5X577-F1
#
_entry.id   AF-A0A1F5X577-F1
#
_cell.length_a   1.000
_cell.length_b   1.000
_cell.length_c   1.000
_cell.angle_alpha   90.00
_cell.angle_beta   90.00
_cell.angle_gamma   90.00
#
_symmetry.space_group_name_H-M   'P 1'
#
loop_
_entity.id
_entity.type
_entity.pdbx_description
1 polymer ?
#
loop_
_entity_poly.entity_id
_entity_poly.type
_entity_poly.pdbx_seq_one_letter_code
_entity_poly.pdbx_strand_id
1 'polypeptide(L)'
;MSTRRSEKLSELYKRATTSFLQENIKLEDAIFSVTGVELSDKLNRLKIYFSVWPDQKELDVIKSLEGLKGLLRKDLGDNIKTKFVPEISFVLDDSEKKRLRIEELLKKEE
;
A
#
# COMPACT_ATOMS: atom_id res chain seq x y z
N MET A 1 4.86 -4.66 -27.42
CA MET A 1 4.77 -3.21 -27.17
C MET A 1 3.50 -2.89 -26.37
N SER A 2 3.53 -2.99 -25.05
CA SER A 2 2.39 -2.54 -24.20
C SER A 2 2.83 -1.89 -22.89
N THR A 3 4.06 -1.39 -22.82
CA THR A 3 4.70 -0.90 -21.59
C THR A 3 4.20 0.49 -21.16
N ARG A 4 3.92 1.39 -22.12
CA ARG A 4 3.57 2.79 -21.85
C ARG A 4 2.25 3.00 -21.08
N ARG A 5 1.29 2.07 -21.20
CA ARG A 5 0.00 2.16 -20.48
C ARG A 5 0.17 1.73 -19.03
N SER A 6 0.90 0.65 -18.79
CA SER A 6 1.20 0.14 -17.45
C SER A 6 2.07 1.11 -16.66
N GLU A 7 3.05 1.75 -17.30
CA GLU A 7 3.90 2.77 -16.67
C GLU A 7 3.06 3.98 -16.20
N LYS A 8 2.21 4.54 -17.07
CA LYS A 8 1.31 5.65 -16.69
C LYS A 8 0.33 5.27 -15.58
N LEU A 9 -0.21 4.05 -15.62
CA LEU A 9 -1.07 3.56 -14.54
C LEU A 9 -0.29 3.42 -13.25
N SER A 10 0.90 2.81 -13.28
CA SER A 10 1.73 2.64 -12.09
C SER A 10 2.09 3.98 -11.45
N GLU A 11 2.37 5.02 -12.25
CA GLU A 11 2.65 6.35 -11.77
C GLU A 11 1.41 7.03 -11.15
N LEU A 12 0.23 6.85 -11.76
CA LEU A 12 -1.04 7.32 -11.18
C LEU A 12 -1.32 6.64 -9.85
N TYR A 13 -1.20 5.31 -9.77
CA TYR A 13 -1.38 4.56 -8.54
C TYR A 13 -0.36 4.97 -7.48
N LYS A 14 0.91 5.16 -7.86
CA LYS A 14 1.96 5.63 -6.96
C LYS A 14 1.59 6.99 -6.39
N ARG A 15 1.23 7.95 -7.24
CA ARG A 15 0.90 9.31 -6.80
C ARG A 15 -0.34 9.35 -5.91
N ALA A 16 -1.41 8.66 -6.30
CA ALA A 16 -2.63 8.56 -5.50
C ALA A 16 -2.36 7.92 -4.14
N THR A 17 -1.62 6.80 -4.13
CA THR A 17 -1.24 6.11 -2.91
C THR A 17 -0.35 6.98 -2.01
N THR A 18 0.68 7.63 -2.57
CA THR A 18 1.55 8.52 -1.80
C THR A 18 0.77 9.69 -1.20
N SER A 19 -0.10 10.35 -1.97
CA SER A 19 -0.92 11.45 -1.48
C SER A 19 -1.87 10.99 -0.38
N PHE A 20 -2.59 9.88 -0.60
CA PHE A 20 -3.49 9.31 0.40
C PHE A 20 -2.76 8.95 1.69
N LEU A 21 -1.61 8.29 1.59
CA LEU A 21 -0.80 7.89 2.74
C LEU A 21 -0.24 9.12 3.46
N GLN A 22 0.25 10.15 2.78
CA GLN A 22 0.74 11.36 3.45
C GLN A 22 -0.38 12.12 4.19
N GLU A 23 -1.60 12.09 3.67
CA GLU A 23 -2.73 12.78 4.29
C GLU A 23 -3.30 12.01 5.49
N ASN A 24 -3.34 10.67 5.40
CA ASN A 24 -3.94 9.80 6.40
C ASN A 24 -2.95 9.25 7.43
N ILE A 25 -1.66 9.14 7.08
CA ILE A 25 -0.59 8.72 7.99
C ILE A 25 0.12 9.96 8.50
N LYS A 26 -0.34 10.44 9.66
CA LYS A 26 0.44 11.34 10.51
C LYS A 26 0.98 10.53 11.68
N LEU A 27 2.26 10.21 11.63
CA LEU A 27 2.98 9.60 12.73
C LEU A 27 3.86 10.67 13.38
N GLU A 28 3.59 11.02 14.64
CA GLU A 28 4.36 12.05 15.34
C GLU A 28 5.79 11.60 15.68
N ASP A 29 6.02 10.30 15.95
CA ASP A 29 7.37 9.75 16.18
C ASP A 29 7.74 8.56 15.27
N ALA A 30 7.21 8.50 14.03
CA ALA A 30 7.69 7.53 13.05
C ALA A 30 7.84 8.18 11.68
N ILE A 31 8.92 7.83 11.00
CA ILE A 31 9.18 8.22 9.63
C ILE A 31 8.70 7.09 8.73
N PHE A 32 7.67 7.36 7.93
CA PHE A 32 7.19 6.47 6.88
C PHE A 32 7.68 6.97 5.52
N SER A 33 8.34 6.09 4.76
CA SER A 33 8.83 6.40 3.42
C SER A 33 8.35 5.35 2.42
N VAL A 34 7.79 5.78 1.28
CA VAL A 34 7.40 4.86 0.20
C VAL A 34 8.59 4.67 -0.73
N THR A 35 9.15 3.46 -0.76
CA THR A 35 10.30 3.10 -1.60
C THR A 35 9.86 2.82 -3.04
N GLY A 36 8.69 2.20 -3.23
CA GLY A 36 8.22 1.83 -4.56
C GLY A 36 6.79 1.33 -4.58
N VAL A 37 6.18 1.33 -5.75
CA VAL A 37 4.86 0.76 -5.98
C VAL A 37 4.91 -0.09 -7.25
N GLU A 38 4.57 -1.36 -7.13
CA GLU A 38 4.56 -2.34 -8.22
C GLU A 38 3.12 -2.78 -8.48
N LEU A 39 2.65 -2.51 -9.69
CA LEU A 39 1.36 -2.99 -10.16
C LEU A 39 1.56 -4.28 -10.95
N SER A 40 0.82 -5.32 -10.58
CA SER A 40 0.84 -6.59 -11.31
C SER A 40 0.33 -6.42 -12.73
N ASP A 41 0.85 -7.22 -13.67
CA ASP A 41 0.49 -7.20 -15.10
C ASP A 41 -1.03 -7.35 -15.34
N LYS A 42 -1.71 -8.08 -14.46
CA LYS A 42 -3.18 -8.25 -14.50
C LYS A 42 -3.96 -7.09 -13.88
N LEU A 43 -3.29 -6.02 -13.44
CA LEU A 43 -3.87 -4.84 -12.78
C LEU A 43 -4.73 -5.17 -11.53
N ASN A 44 -4.57 -6.38 -10.98
CA ASN A 44 -5.40 -6.89 -9.89
C ASN A 44 -4.68 -6.92 -8.53
N ARG A 45 -3.36 -6.71 -8.52
CA ARG A 45 -2.55 -6.66 -7.28
C ARG A 45 -1.62 -5.47 -7.34
N LEU A 46 -1.63 -4.65 -6.29
CA LEU A 46 -0.76 -3.51 -6.10
C LEU A 46 0.11 -3.77 -4.88
N LYS A 47 1.43 -3.89 -5.06
CA LYS A 47 2.39 -3.99 -3.96
C LYS A 47 2.99 -2.63 -3.71
N ILE A 48 2.92 -2.18 -2.46
CA ILE A 48 3.51 -0.92 -2.02
C ILE A 48 4.68 -1.29 -1.12
N TYR A 49 5.88 -0.93 -1.54
CA TYR A 49 7.10 -1.06 -0.78
C TYR A 49 7.31 0.20 0.05
N PHE A 50 7.49 0.04 1.35
CA PHE A 50 7.69 1.15 2.27
C PHE A 50 8.68 0.79 3.37
N SER A 51 9.30 1.80 3.96
CA SER A 51 10.19 1.66 5.10
C SER A 51 9.67 2.53 6.24
N VAL A 52 9.76 2.00 7.46
CA VAL A 52 9.39 2.73 8.69
C VAL A 52 10.60 2.82 9.59
N TRP A 53 10.84 4.01 10.13
CA TRP A 53 11.86 4.22 11.15
C TRP A 53 11.29 5.00 12.33
N PRO A 54 11.46 4.55 13.59
CA PRO A 54 12.21 3.36 14.05
C PRO A 54 11.42 2.04 13.90
N ASP A 55 12.15 0.92 13.79
CA ASP A 55 11.63 -0.47 13.60
C ASP A 55 10.52 -0.86 14.61
N GLN A 56 10.63 -0.35 15.84
CA GLN A 56 9.64 -0.61 16.90
C GLN A 56 8.23 -0.14 16.54
N LYS A 57 8.09 0.86 15.67
CA LYS A 57 6.79 1.38 15.23
C LYS A 57 6.26 0.71 13.98
N GLU A 58 7.01 -0.16 13.31
CA GLU A 58 6.55 -0.86 12.10
C GLU A 58 5.19 -1.54 12.27
N LEU A 59 5.02 -2.29 13.38
CA LEU A 59 3.77 -3.00 13.69
C LEU A 59 2.59 -2.04 13.86
N ASP A 60 2.82 -0.88 14.47
CA ASP A 60 1.80 0.14 14.71
C ASP A 60 1.39 0.84 13.41
N VAL A 61 2.39 1.11 12.55
CA VAL A 61 2.18 1.65 11.20
C VAL A 61 1.45 0.65 10.32
N ILE A 62 1.79 -0.64 10.36
CA ILE A 62 1.08 -1.70 9.62
C ILE A 62 -0.37 -1.76 10.06
N LYS A 63 -0.66 -1.77 11.37
CA LYS A 63 -2.04 -1.78 11.86
C LYS A 63 -2.82 -0.56 11.39
N SER A 64 -2.19 0.62 11.45
CA SER A 64 -2.77 1.85 10.95
C SER A 64 -3.05 1.77 9.44
N LEU A 65 -2.10 1.24 8.66
CA LEU A 65 -2.25 0.99 7.23
C LEU A 65 -3.35 -0.03 6.92
N GLU A 66 -3.52 -1.07 7.73
CA GLU A 66 -4.57 -2.07 7.55
C GLU A 66 -5.96 -1.46 7.81
N GLY A 67 -6.12 -0.64 8.84
CA GLY A 67 -7.36 0.12 9.05
C GLY A 67 -7.65 1.10 7.90
N LEU A 68 -6.61 1.76 7.40
CA LEU A 68 -6.69 2.67 6.26
C LEU A 68 -6.84 1.94 4.92
N LYS A 69 -6.54 0.63 4.83
CA LYS A 69 -6.62 -0.16 3.60
C LYS A 69 -8.02 -0.14 3.01
N GLY A 70 -9.05 -0.21 3.87
CA GLY A 70 -10.45 -0.11 3.43
C GLY A 70 -10.77 1.25 2.81
N LEU A 71 -10.30 2.33 3.43
CA LEU A 71 -10.46 3.69 2.91
C LEU A 71 -9.66 3.91 1.63
N LEU A 72 -8.40 3.46 1.58
CA LEU A 72 -7.56 3.52 0.38
C LEU A 72 -8.19 2.73 -0.77
N ARG A 73 -8.81 1.58 -0.48
CA ARG A 73 -9.54 0.80 -1.49
C ARG A 73 -10.74 1.57 -2.04
N LYS A 74 -11.49 2.27 -1.17
CA LYS A 74 -12.63 3.10 -1.58
C LYS A 74 -12.17 4.32 -2.39
N ASP A 75 -11.13 5.00 -1.92
CA ASP A 75 -10.55 6.17 -2.59
C ASP A 75 -10.01 5.84 -3.98
N LEU A 76 -9.26 4.73 -4.12
CA LEU A 76 -8.77 4.27 -5.42
C LEU A 76 -9.92 3.85 -6.35
N GLY A 77 -10.98 3.25 -5.81
CA GLY A 77 -12.18 2.91 -6.59
C GLY A 77 -12.89 4.12 -7.16
N ASP A 78 -13.01 5.18 -6.35
CA ASP A 78 -13.65 6.44 -6.75
C ASP A 78 -12.77 7.24 -7.72
N ASN A 79 -11.47 7.38 -7.42
CA ASN A 79 -10.51 8.15 -8.22
C ASN A 79 -10.16 7.49 -9.57
N ILE A 80 -10.01 6.17 -9.62
CA ILE A 80 -9.48 5.49 -10.83
C ILE A 80 -10.60 5.01 -11.77
N LYS A 81 -11.89 5.22 -11.44
CA LYS A 81 -13.05 4.75 -12.25
C LYS A 81 -12.88 3.30 -12.72
N THR A 82 -12.29 2.46 -11.88
CA THR A 82 -12.05 1.06 -12.19
C THR A 82 -13.20 0.22 -11.65
N LYS A 83 -13.64 -0.76 -12.44
CA LYS A 83 -14.64 -1.74 -12.00
C LYS A 83 -14.09 -2.69 -10.93
N PHE A 84 -12.76 -2.80 -10.85
CA PHE A 84 -12.04 -3.66 -9.92
C PHE A 84 -10.91 -2.89 -9.27
N VAL A 85 -10.98 -2.74 -7.94
CA VAL A 85 -9.88 -2.18 -7.16
C VAL A 85 -8.88 -3.30 -6.86
N PRO A 86 -7.61 -3.16 -7.26
CA PRO A 86 -6.61 -4.19 -7.03
C PRO A 86 -6.45 -4.47 -5.53
N GLU A 87 -6.06 -5.70 -5.21
CA GLU A 87 -5.65 -6.05 -3.85
C GLU A 87 -4.36 -5.33 -3.49
N ILE A 88 -4.44 -4.48 -2.47
CA ILE A 88 -3.32 -3.71 -1.96
C ILE A 88 -2.56 -4.54 -0.94
N SER A 89 -1.27 -4.70 -1.18
CA SER A 89 -0.35 -5.41 -0.29
C SER A 89 0.76 -4.47 0.13
N PHE A 90 0.89 -4.27 1.43
CA PHE A 90 1.95 -3.47 2.02
C PHE A 90 3.14 -4.39 2.30
N VAL A 91 4.30 -4.06 1.75
CA VAL A 91 5.54 -4.81 1.91
C VAL A 91 6.57 -3.87 2.54
N LEU A 92 7.09 -4.25 3.71
CA LEU A 92 8.22 -3.54 4.29
C LEU A 92 9.47 -3.83 3.45
N ASP A 93 10.19 -2.77 3.10
CA ASP A 93 11.45 -2.83 2.37
C ASP A 93 12.65 -3.12 3.31
N ASP A 94 12.39 -3.74 4.46
CA ASP A 94 13.45 -4.18 5.37
C ASP A 94 14.01 -5.52 4.87
N SER A 95 15.32 -5.54 4.69
CA SER A 95 16.02 -6.71 4.19
C SER A 95 15.74 -7.93 5.09
N GLU A 96 15.10 -8.95 4.48
CA GLU A 96 14.97 -10.34 4.96
C GLU A 96 13.91 -10.75 6.01
N LYS A 97 13.19 -9.88 6.72
CA LYS A 97 12.30 -10.37 7.80
C LYS A 97 10.82 -9.98 7.67
N LYS A 98 9.98 -11.02 7.62
CA LYS A 98 8.52 -11.04 7.89
C LYS A 98 7.57 -10.80 6.71
N ARG A 99 7.72 -11.60 5.65
CA ARG A 99 6.64 -11.86 4.66
C ARG A 99 5.44 -12.69 5.17
N LEU A 100 5.45 -13.16 6.42
CA LEU A 100 4.55 -14.24 6.86
C LEU A 100 3.49 -13.86 7.93
N ARG A 101 3.30 -12.58 8.29
CA ARG A 101 2.38 -12.24 9.40
C ARG A 101 1.05 -11.57 9.00
N ILE A 102 0.94 -11.02 7.78
CA ILE A 102 -0.22 -10.19 7.40
C ILE A 102 -1.41 -11.02 6.91
N GLU A 103 -1.19 -12.27 6.47
CA GLU A 103 -2.30 -13.14 6.04
C GLU A 103 -3.10 -13.76 7.20
N GLU A 104 -2.58 -13.73 8.44
CA GLU A 104 -3.28 -14.31 9.60
C GLU A 104 -4.18 -13.34 10.36
N LEU A 105 -4.02 -12.02 10.21
CA LEU A 105 -4.80 -11.02 10.96
C LEU A 105 -6.13 -10.64 10.29
N LEU A 106 -6.30 -10.92 9.00
CA LEU A 106 -7.54 -10.60 8.27
C LEU A 106 -8.69 -11.61 8.46
N LYS A 107 -8.50 -12.67 9.27
CA LYS A 107 -9.51 -13.72 9.46
C LYS A 107 -10.36 -13.55 10.72
N LYS A 108 -10.45 -12.33 11.26
CA LYS A 108 -11.20 -12.10 12.51
C LYS A 108 -11.89 -10.75 12.61
N GLU A 109 -12.73 -10.44 11.63
CA GLU A 109 -13.95 -9.66 11.87
C GLU A 109 -15.07 -10.29 11.02
N GLU A 110 -15.74 -11.29 11.62
CA GLU A 110 -17.16 -11.58 11.40
C GLU A 110 -17.98 -10.70 12.35
#